data_AF-A0A4S0NIC2-F1
#
_entry.id   AF-A0A4S0NIC2-F1
#
_cell.length_a   1.000
_cell.length_b   1.000
_cell.length_c   1.000
_cell.angle_alpha   90.00
_cell.angle_beta   90.00
_cell.angle_gamma   90.00
#
_symmetry.space_group_name_H-M   'P 1'
#
loop_
_entity.id
_entity.type
_entity.pdbx_description
1 polymer ?
#
loop_
_entity_poly.entity_id
_entity_poly.type
_entity_poly.pdbx_seq_one_letter_code
_entity_poly.pdbx_strand_id
1 'polypeptide(L)'
;MREPLRSRYIRRADVHEIIDALVVGGKIGTAREVRKQLNRIFNWAADREIISLNPLSGMKRADLARNTEAGRALTDVELRSIWLGAEEMRYPFGSLYQFLMLTGQRRAEWAFCQRSEIDTANRWLDLGKERFKSRREHIVPMSDDIWALFERLPVWAGANDYFVFSSRHGRVPVQGFSQGKSALDELAQEYLRKELGRPDAKLQHYRVHDFRVTCETRLAHLGFNQEVRDAVLGHAKPGLQKTYNKHDYLDEKRRALQAYAAHLMAVVHATDNVLQGSCVER
;
A
#
# COMPACT_ATOMS: atom_id res chain seq x y z
N MET A 1 -7.18 37.43 22.74
CA MET A 1 -6.59 36.43 23.66
C MET A 1 -7.61 35.31 23.83
N ARG A 2 -7.35 34.09 23.35
CA ARG A 2 -8.24 32.95 23.62
C ARG A 2 -8.17 32.65 25.12
N GLU A 3 -9.31 32.56 25.78
CA GLU A 3 -9.37 32.18 27.20
C GLU A 3 -8.66 30.84 27.43
N PRO A 4 -7.90 30.69 28.53
CA PRO A 4 -7.38 29.40 28.93
C PRO A 4 -8.56 28.46 29.27
N LEU A 5 -8.50 27.23 28.76
CA LEU A 5 -9.46 26.16 29.06
C LEU A 5 -9.55 25.96 30.58
N ARG A 6 -10.56 26.56 31.21
CA ARG A 6 -10.84 26.35 32.64
C ARG A 6 -11.19 24.89 32.85
N SER A 7 -10.49 24.23 33.76
CA SER A 7 -10.72 22.85 34.16
C SER A 7 -12.14 22.64 34.72
N ARG A 8 -13.09 22.27 33.85
CA ARG A 8 -14.33 21.60 34.24
C ARG A 8 -14.61 20.48 33.25
N TYR A 9 -14.10 19.31 33.62
CA TYR A 9 -14.40 17.95 33.14
C TYR A 9 -14.71 17.78 31.65
N ILE A 10 -13.76 17.21 30.89
CA ILE A 10 -14.04 16.66 29.56
C ILE A 10 -15.04 15.52 29.71
N ARG A 11 -16.24 15.69 29.16
CA ARG A 11 -17.33 14.72 29.18
C ARG A 11 -17.30 13.85 27.95
N ARG A 12 -18.01 12.72 28.03
CA ARG A 12 -18.25 11.84 26.89
C ARG A 12 -18.86 12.58 25.70
N ALA A 13 -19.77 13.52 25.96
CA ALA A 13 -20.44 14.33 24.93
C ALA A 13 -19.45 15.18 24.12
N ASP A 14 -18.47 15.80 24.78
CA ASP A 14 -17.48 16.65 24.12
C ASP A 14 -16.60 15.81 23.17
N VAL A 15 -16.34 14.54 23.53
CA VAL A 15 -15.63 13.61 22.64
C VAL A 15 -16.52 13.10 21.49
N HIS A 16 -17.83 12.91 21.72
CA HIS A 16 -18.76 12.62 20.63
C HIS A 16 -18.75 13.75 19.59
N GLU A 17 -18.85 15.00 20.02
CA GLU A 17 -18.86 16.17 19.13
C GLU A 17 -17.63 16.22 18.22
N ILE A 18 -16.43 16.01 18.78
CA ILE A 18 -15.18 15.97 18.02
C ILE A 18 -15.20 14.84 16.97
N ILE A 19 -15.62 13.65 17.37
CA ILE A 19 -15.64 12.48 16.49
C ILE A 19 -16.73 12.65 15.40
N ASP A 20 -17.89 13.19 15.75
CA ASP A 20 -19.01 13.41 14.83
C ASP A 20 -18.65 14.44 13.76
N ALA A 21 -17.99 15.53 14.14
CA ALA A 21 -17.46 16.51 13.18
C ALA A 21 -16.47 15.86 12.18
N LEU A 22 -15.64 14.92 12.63
CA LEU A 22 -14.74 14.18 11.75
C LEU A 22 -15.48 13.20 10.84
N VAL A 23 -16.53 12.53 11.34
CA VAL A 23 -17.36 11.60 10.56
C VAL A 23 -18.14 12.36 9.49
N VAL A 24 -18.79 13.48 9.84
CA VAL A 24 -19.49 14.37 8.88
C VAL A 24 -18.53 14.87 7.81
N GLY A 25 -17.28 15.17 8.17
CA GLY A 25 -16.23 15.51 7.21
C GLY A 25 -15.65 14.34 6.40
N GLY A 26 -16.23 13.14 6.48
CA GLY A 26 -15.77 11.93 5.77
C GLY A 26 -14.47 11.31 6.31
N LYS A 27 -13.94 11.79 7.44
CA LYS A 27 -12.64 11.40 8.00
C LYS A 27 -12.77 10.27 9.02
N ILE A 28 -13.47 9.19 8.67
CA ILE A 28 -13.76 8.05 9.56
C ILE A 28 -12.48 7.41 10.13
N GLY A 29 -11.41 7.33 9.32
CA GLY A 29 -10.11 6.82 9.77
C GLY A 29 -9.47 7.69 10.86
N THR A 30 -9.49 9.01 10.68
CA THR A 30 -9.01 9.99 11.66
C THR A 30 -9.86 9.95 12.93
N ALA A 31 -11.19 9.88 12.78
CA ALA A 31 -12.13 9.78 13.89
C ALA A 31 -11.84 8.56 14.79
N ARG A 32 -11.51 7.40 14.18
CA ARG A 32 -11.05 6.20 14.90
C ARG A 32 -9.75 6.42 15.67
N GLU A 33 -8.73 6.98 15.03
CA GLU A 33 -7.44 7.20 15.70
C GLU A 33 -7.56 8.24 16.82
N VAL A 34 -8.33 9.32 16.64
CA VAL A 34 -8.63 10.29 17.70
C VAL A 34 -9.27 9.59 18.90
N ARG A 35 -10.34 8.81 18.68
CA ARG A 35 -10.97 8.03 19.77
C ARG A 35 -9.98 7.11 20.48
N LYS A 36 -9.13 6.41 19.73
CA LYS A 36 -8.12 5.49 20.28
C LYS A 36 -7.07 6.22 21.11
N GLN A 37 -6.55 7.35 20.65
CA GLN A 37 -5.56 8.14 21.38
C GLN A 37 -6.17 8.76 22.65
N LEU A 38 -7.38 9.33 22.55
CA LEU A 38 -8.08 9.86 23.71
C LEU A 38 -8.35 8.77 24.75
N ASN A 39 -8.79 7.58 24.32
CA ASN A 39 -9.03 6.46 25.23
C ASN A 39 -7.74 6.04 25.96
N ARG A 40 -6.60 6.06 25.26
CA ARG A 40 -5.29 5.76 25.86
C ARG A 40 -4.87 6.81 26.88
N ILE A 41 -5.02 8.09 26.55
CA ILE A 41 -4.68 9.22 27.44
C ILE A 41 -5.57 9.18 28.70
N PHE A 42 -6.87 8.98 28.55
CA PHE A 42 -7.79 8.96 29.68
C PHE A 42 -7.63 7.71 30.55
N ASN A 43 -7.31 6.55 29.98
CA ASN A 43 -6.95 5.39 30.79
C ASN A 43 -5.67 5.66 31.61
N TRP A 44 -4.65 6.28 31.01
CA TRP A 44 -3.43 6.67 31.72
C TRP A 44 -3.71 7.71 32.82
N ALA A 45 -4.58 8.69 32.57
CA ALA A 45 -4.95 9.70 33.56
C ALA A 45 -5.75 9.09 34.72
N ALA A 46 -6.63 8.12 34.43
CA ALA A 46 -7.40 7.41 35.44
C ALA A 46 -6.50 6.51 36.31
N ASP A 47 -5.55 5.81 35.69
CA ASP A 47 -4.54 4.97 36.38
C ASP A 47 -3.67 5.76 37.36
N ARG A 48 -3.39 7.03 37.05
CA ARG A 48 -2.67 7.96 37.92
C ARG A 48 -3.55 8.78 38.85
N GLU A 49 -4.84 8.47 38.90
CA GLU A 49 -5.83 9.18 39.73
C GLU A 49 -5.94 10.69 39.43
N ILE A 50 -5.45 11.14 38.28
CA ILE A 50 -5.60 12.52 37.80
C ILE A 50 -7.08 12.79 37.46
N ILE A 51 -7.78 11.75 37.00
CA ILE A 51 -9.23 11.73 36.85
C ILE A 51 -9.77 10.48 37.52
N SER A 52 -11.03 10.51 37.98
CA SER A 52 -11.65 9.36 38.65
C SER A 52 -12.01 8.22 37.68
N LEU A 53 -12.35 8.54 36.43
CA LEU A 53 -12.72 7.55 35.42
C LEU A 53 -12.47 8.08 34.02
N ASN A 54 -12.11 7.19 33.11
CA ASN A 54 -12.07 7.50 31.68
C ASN A 54 -13.49 7.79 31.13
N PRO A 55 -13.77 9.01 30.61
CA PRO A 55 -15.09 9.38 30.07
C PRO A 55 -15.52 8.55 28.85
N LEU A 56 -14.56 7.89 28.18
CA LEU A 56 -14.77 7.02 27.02
C LEU A 56 -15.01 5.56 27.38
N SER A 57 -14.92 5.20 28.67
CA SER A 57 -15.23 3.83 29.12
C SER A 57 -16.63 3.44 28.66
N GLY A 58 -16.76 2.30 27.96
CA GLY A 58 -18.03 1.81 27.42
C GLY A 58 -18.62 2.59 26.23
N MET A 59 -17.93 3.61 25.70
CA MET A 59 -18.39 4.32 24.50
C MET A 59 -18.45 3.34 23.32
N LYS A 60 -19.62 3.20 22.68
CA LYS A 60 -19.82 2.43 21.45
C LYS A 60 -19.87 3.38 20.25
N ARG A 61 -19.23 3.02 19.14
CA ARG A 61 -19.24 3.75 17.87
C ARG A 61 -19.21 2.75 16.72
N ALA A 62 -20.37 2.17 16.41
CA ALA A 62 -20.53 1.20 15.32
C ALA A 62 -20.36 1.88 13.94
N ASP A 63 -20.70 3.16 13.84
CA ASP A 63 -20.40 4.06 12.73
C ASP A 63 -18.89 4.20 12.44
N LEU A 64 -18.05 3.97 13.46
CA LEU A 64 -16.60 3.88 13.33
C LEU A 64 -16.11 2.45 13.14
N ALA A 65 -16.99 1.47 12.92
CA ALA A 65 -16.54 0.11 12.62
C ALA A 65 -15.52 0.15 11.47
N ARG A 66 -14.50 -0.69 11.57
CA ARG A 66 -13.66 -0.92 10.39
C ARG A 66 -14.60 -1.41 9.30
N ASN A 67 -14.50 -0.83 8.11
CA ASN A 67 -15.06 -1.49 6.94
C ASN A 67 -14.36 -2.87 6.89
N THR A 68 -15.10 -3.92 7.23
CA THR A 68 -14.61 -5.28 7.48
C THR A 68 -14.26 -6.01 6.20
N GLU A 69 -14.36 -5.34 5.05
CA GLU A 69 -13.70 -5.79 3.85
C GLU A 69 -12.18 -5.83 4.11
N ALA A 70 -11.74 -7.02 4.53
CA ALA A 70 -10.44 -7.56 4.15
C ALA A 70 -10.22 -7.18 2.69
N GLY A 71 -9.02 -6.71 2.33
CA GLY A 71 -8.79 -6.25 0.96
C GLY A 71 -9.29 -7.27 -0.05
N ARG A 72 -9.71 -6.79 -1.22
CA ARG A 72 -10.22 -7.64 -2.29
C ARG A 72 -9.14 -7.86 -3.32
N ALA A 73 -9.16 -9.01 -3.98
CA ALA A 73 -8.38 -9.19 -5.20
C ALA A 73 -9.03 -8.37 -6.32
N LEU A 74 -8.22 -7.63 -7.07
CA LEU A 74 -8.65 -6.89 -8.24
C LEU A 74 -8.89 -7.85 -9.41
N THR A 75 -9.86 -7.51 -10.25
CA THR A 75 -10.10 -8.21 -11.52
C THR A 75 -9.05 -7.81 -12.56
N ASP A 76 -8.93 -8.61 -13.62
CA ASP A 76 -7.92 -8.35 -14.66
C ASP A 76 -8.17 -7.03 -15.40
N VAL A 77 -9.45 -6.69 -15.67
CA VAL A 77 -9.80 -5.40 -16.28
C VAL A 77 -9.48 -4.22 -15.36
N GLU A 78 -9.69 -4.36 -14.05
CA GLU A 78 -9.31 -3.33 -13.08
C GLU A 78 -7.78 -3.19 -13.00
N LEU A 79 -7.04 -4.30 -12.90
CA LEU A 79 -5.57 -4.28 -12.87
C LEU A 79 -5.00 -3.59 -14.10
N ARG A 80 -5.50 -3.94 -15.28
CA ARG A 80 -5.05 -3.32 -16.53
C ARG A 80 -5.38 -1.83 -16.58
N SER A 81 -6.60 -1.44 -16.20
CA SER A 81 -7.00 -0.03 -16.18
C SER A 81 -6.15 0.80 -15.21
N ILE A 82 -5.84 0.22 -14.03
CA ILE A 82 -4.98 0.86 -13.03
C ILE A 82 -3.53 0.94 -13.51
N TRP A 83 -3.02 -0.09 -14.17
CA TRP A 83 -1.67 -0.10 -14.74
C TRP A 83 -1.50 1.01 -15.78
N LEU A 84 -2.42 1.09 -16.75
CA LEU A 84 -2.39 2.12 -17.79
C LEU A 84 -2.53 3.53 -17.21
N GLY A 85 -3.40 3.69 -16.20
CA GLY A 85 -3.49 4.94 -15.46
C GLY A 85 -2.16 5.29 -14.76
N ALA A 86 -1.46 4.31 -14.19
CA ALA A 86 -0.16 4.53 -13.57
C ALA A 86 0.94 4.89 -14.59
N GLU A 87 0.90 4.37 -15.81
CA GLU A 87 1.84 4.74 -16.88
C GLU A 87 1.70 6.20 -17.32
N GLU A 88 0.48 6.74 -17.30
CA GLU A 88 0.22 8.15 -17.63
C GLU A 88 0.63 9.10 -16.48
N MET A 89 0.73 8.60 -15.26
CA MET A 89 1.18 9.39 -14.12
C MET A 89 2.67 9.72 -14.19
N ARG A 90 3.01 10.96 -13.86
CA ARG A 90 4.41 11.38 -13.72
C ARG A 90 5.08 10.74 -12.50
N TYR A 91 6.41 10.66 -12.56
CA TYR A 91 7.24 10.35 -11.39
C TYR A 91 6.88 11.29 -10.21
N PRO A 92 6.83 10.79 -8.97
CA PRO A 92 7.16 9.41 -8.55
C PRO A 92 6.00 8.42 -8.54
N PHE A 93 4.75 8.88 -8.69
CA PHE A 93 3.59 8.06 -8.36
C PHE A 93 3.31 6.93 -9.36
N GLY A 94 3.43 7.19 -10.66
CA GLY A 94 3.19 6.16 -11.68
C GLY A 94 4.04 4.92 -11.44
N SER A 95 5.36 5.12 -11.44
CA SER A 95 6.32 4.06 -11.15
C SER A 95 6.15 3.45 -9.76
N LEU A 96 5.86 4.25 -8.72
CA LEU A 96 5.61 3.70 -7.37
C LEU A 96 4.44 2.70 -7.37
N TYR A 97 3.34 3.02 -8.06
CA TYR A 97 2.19 2.13 -8.13
C TYR A 97 2.49 0.87 -8.93
N GLN A 98 3.22 0.97 -10.04
CA GLN A 98 3.68 -0.20 -10.81
C GLN A 98 4.53 -1.14 -9.95
N PHE A 99 5.46 -0.61 -9.15
CA PHE A 99 6.25 -1.41 -8.21
C PHE A 99 5.37 -2.11 -7.16
N LEU A 100 4.37 -1.41 -6.61
CA LEU A 100 3.45 -2.00 -5.63
C LEU A 100 2.58 -3.10 -6.25
N MET A 101 2.14 -2.91 -7.50
CA MET A 101 1.37 -3.90 -8.24
C MET A 101 2.22 -5.14 -8.57
N LEU A 102 3.46 -4.98 -9.03
CA LEU A 102 4.34 -6.10 -9.40
C LEU A 102 4.86 -6.90 -8.19
N THR A 103 4.91 -6.29 -7.01
CA THR A 103 5.59 -6.90 -5.85
C THR A 103 4.68 -7.29 -4.70
N GLY A 104 3.46 -6.74 -4.64
CA GLY A 104 2.54 -6.93 -3.50
C GLY A 104 3.09 -6.41 -2.16
N GLN A 105 4.15 -5.61 -2.18
CA GLN A 105 4.74 -5.04 -0.97
C GLN A 105 3.87 -3.93 -0.38
N ARG A 106 4.09 -3.61 0.89
CA ARG A 106 3.38 -2.49 1.53
C ARG A 106 3.83 -1.18 0.91
N ARG A 107 2.89 -0.22 0.78
CA ARG A 107 3.19 1.14 0.29
C ARG A 107 4.45 1.74 0.90
N ALA A 108 4.62 1.60 2.22
CA ALA A 108 5.74 2.17 2.95
C ALA A 108 7.10 1.54 2.59
N GLU A 109 7.12 0.26 2.18
CA GLU A 109 8.36 -0.46 1.85
C GLU A 109 9.00 0.14 0.59
N TRP A 110 8.21 0.45 -0.45
CA TRP A 110 8.69 1.16 -1.64
C TRP A 110 8.74 2.67 -1.48
N ALA A 111 7.71 3.29 -0.90
CA ALA A 111 7.63 4.75 -0.81
C ALA A 111 8.75 5.38 0.03
N PHE A 112 9.31 4.63 0.97
CA PHE A 112 10.43 5.09 1.79
C PHE A 112 11.73 4.35 1.48
N CYS A 113 11.77 3.56 0.40
CA CYS A 113 12.95 2.83 -0.05
C CYS A 113 14.10 3.80 -0.35
N GLN A 114 15.25 3.52 0.26
CA GLN A 114 16.49 4.21 -0.02
C GLN A 114 17.28 3.48 -1.10
N ARG A 115 18.05 4.21 -1.90
CA ARG A 115 18.91 3.60 -2.93
C ARG A 115 19.95 2.64 -2.35
N SER A 116 20.45 2.92 -1.16
CA SER A 116 21.37 2.03 -0.44
C SER A 116 20.75 0.69 -0.02
N GLU A 117 19.42 0.57 -0.03
CA GLU A 117 18.70 -0.68 0.24
C GLU A 117 18.54 -1.54 -1.03
N ILE A 118 18.95 -1.02 -2.19
CA ILE A 118 18.90 -1.75 -3.47
C ILE A 118 20.25 -2.43 -3.69
N ASP A 119 20.24 -3.76 -3.75
CA ASP A 119 21.38 -4.53 -4.21
C ASP A 119 21.27 -4.71 -5.72
N THR A 120 22.09 -3.98 -6.46
CA THR A 120 22.08 -3.98 -7.93
C THR A 120 22.73 -5.24 -8.51
N ALA A 121 23.66 -5.87 -7.79
CA ALA A 121 24.31 -7.10 -8.24
C ALA A 121 23.34 -8.29 -8.17
N ASN A 122 22.56 -8.36 -7.09
CA ASN A 122 21.61 -9.44 -6.86
C ASN A 122 20.17 -9.14 -7.32
N ARG A 123 19.90 -7.88 -7.72
CA ARG A 123 18.59 -7.35 -8.13
C ARG A 123 17.51 -7.58 -7.07
N TRP A 124 17.72 -7.06 -5.87
CA TRP A 124 16.69 -7.07 -4.83
C TRP A 124 16.67 -5.79 -4.01
N LEU A 125 15.55 -5.60 -3.32
CA LEU A 125 15.42 -4.64 -2.22
C LEU A 125 15.67 -5.39 -0.89
N ASP A 126 16.65 -4.96 -0.12
CA ASP A 126 16.96 -5.47 1.23
C ASP A 126 16.36 -4.56 2.29
N LEU A 127 15.18 -4.91 2.78
CA LEU A 127 14.54 -4.20 3.88
C LEU A 127 15.09 -4.76 5.19
N GLY A 128 16.19 -4.16 5.65
CA GLY A 128 16.89 -4.54 6.86
C GLY A 128 16.02 -4.49 8.14
N LYS A 129 16.57 -5.02 9.23
CA LYS A 129 15.87 -5.23 10.52
C LYS A 129 15.21 -3.97 11.10
N GLU A 130 15.76 -2.79 10.83
CA GLU A 130 15.33 -1.51 11.41
C GLU A 130 13.93 -1.06 10.93
N ARG A 131 13.46 -1.52 9.76
CA ARG A 131 12.15 -1.13 9.23
C ARG A 131 10.98 -1.98 9.75
N PHE A 132 11.25 -3.19 10.25
CA PHE A 132 10.20 -4.08 10.73
C PHE A 132 10.08 -4.05 12.24
N LYS A 133 8.85 -3.86 12.75
CA LYS A 133 8.53 -4.01 14.18
C LYS A 133 8.87 -5.40 14.73
N SER A 134 8.97 -6.40 13.86
CA SER A 134 9.39 -7.77 14.18
C SER A 134 10.91 -7.98 14.19
N ARG A 135 11.72 -6.96 13.82
CA ARG A 135 13.18 -7.03 13.60
C ARG A 135 13.63 -8.14 12.64
N ARG A 136 12.79 -8.48 11.66
CA ARG A 136 13.10 -9.46 10.62
C ARG A 136 13.65 -8.74 9.39
N GLU A 137 14.68 -9.31 8.79
CA GLU A 137 15.16 -8.90 7.46
C GLU A 137 14.15 -9.40 6.43
N HIS A 138 13.82 -8.57 5.44
CA HIS A 138 12.92 -8.94 4.36
C HIS A 138 13.53 -8.56 3.03
N ILE A 139 13.98 -9.57 2.29
CA ILE A 139 14.49 -9.40 0.93
C ILE A 139 13.34 -9.54 -0.05
N VAL A 140 13.19 -8.56 -0.94
CA VAL A 140 12.21 -8.56 -2.04
C VAL A 140 12.98 -8.65 -3.36
N PRO A 141 13.08 -9.85 -3.97
CA PRO A 141 13.64 -10.00 -5.31
C PRO A 141 12.89 -9.15 -6.33
N MET A 142 13.63 -8.55 -7.27
CA MET A 142 13.04 -7.85 -8.41
C MET A 142 12.93 -8.82 -9.58
N SER A 143 11.74 -8.94 -10.16
CA SER A 143 11.57 -9.55 -11.48
C SER A 143 12.23 -8.69 -12.55
N ASP A 144 12.34 -9.24 -13.76
CA ASP A 144 12.90 -8.49 -14.90
C ASP A 144 12.10 -7.20 -15.19
N ASP A 145 10.76 -7.24 -15.08
CA ASP A 145 9.91 -6.06 -15.26
C ASP A 145 10.15 -4.97 -14.20
N ILE A 146 10.30 -5.37 -12.94
CA ILE A 146 10.62 -4.42 -11.85
C ILE A 146 12.00 -3.81 -12.07
N TRP A 147 12.97 -4.64 -12.47
CA TRP A 147 14.33 -4.18 -12.74
C TRP A 147 14.37 -3.20 -13.92
N ALA A 148 13.67 -3.51 -15.01
CA ALA A 148 13.55 -2.62 -16.16
C ALA A 148 12.88 -1.28 -15.81
N LEU A 149 11.88 -1.29 -14.93
CA LEU A 149 11.29 -0.05 -14.40
C LEU A 149 12.29 0.70 -13.51
N PHE A 150 13.04 0.00 -12.66
CA PHE A 150 14.06 0.59 -11.79
C PHE A 150 15.15 1.32 -12.57
N GLU A 151 15.65 0.72 -13.65
CA GLU A 151 16.69 1.30 -14.50
C GLU A 151 16.26 2.60 -15.19
N ARG A 152 14.95 2.80 -15.37
CA ARG A 152 14.36 4.02 -15.96
C ARG A 152 14.10 5.12 -14.93
N LEU A 153 14.25 4.85 -13.63
CA LEU A 153 13.98 5.84 -12.59
C LEU A 153 15.03 6.96 -12.59
N PRO A 154 14.65 8.22 -12.30
CA PRO A 154 15.58 9.34 -12.25
C PRO A 154 16.71 9.09 -11.24
N VAL A 155 17.96 9.20 -11.70
CA VAL A 155 19.15 9.26 -10.85
C VAL A 155 19.47 10.73 -10.58
N TRP A 156 19.62 11.09 -9.31
CA TRP A 156 19.84 12.48 -8.91
C TRP A 156 21.33 12.73 -8.70
N ALA A 157 21.83 13.88 -9.17
CA ALA A 157 23.25 14.19 -9.06
C ALA A 157 23.67 14.56 -7.62
N GLY A 158 24.90 14.18 -7.27
CA GLY A 158 25.55 14.52 -6.00
C GLY A 158 25.02 13.73 -4.79
N ALA A 159 25.29 14.23 -3.58
CA ALA A 159 24.91 13.58 -2.32
C ALA A 159 23.41 13.66 -1.97
N ASN A 160 22.52 13.75 -2.97
CA ASN A 160 21.09 13.98 -2.77
C ASN A 160 20.22 12.78 -3.16
N ASP A 161 20.80 11.71 -3.69
CA ASP A 161 20.06 10.57 -4.23
C ASP A 161 19.76 9.49 -3.19
N TYR A 162 19.05 9.87 -2.13
CA TYR A 162 18.76 8.96 -1.02
C TYR A 162 17.57 8.05 -1.30
N PHE A 163 16.45 8.60 -1.76
CA PHE A 163 15.19 7.86 -1.95
C PHE A 163 14.94 7.53 -3.42
N VAL A 164 14.59 6.27 -3.69
CA VAL A 164 14.22 5.79 -5.03
C VAL A 164 12.99 6.53 -5.55
N PHE A 165 11.97 6.70 -4.69
CA PHE A 165 10.77 7.49 -4.98
C PHE A 165 10.75 8.74 -4.11
N SER A 166 10.88 9.91 -4.74
CA SER A 166 11.10 11.18 -4.04
C SER A 166 10.23 12.30 -4.60
N SER A 167 9.80 13.22 -3.72
CA SER A 167 9.17 14.49 -4.12
C SER A 167 10.13 15.67 -4.23
N ARG A 168 11.40 15.53 -3.80
CA ARG A 168 12.42 16.60 -3.88
C ARG A 168 13.79 16.04 -4.28
N HIS A 169 13.92 15.61 -5.53
CA HIS A 169 15.19 15.24 -6.17
C HIS A 169 16.08 14.31 -5.31
N GLY A 170 15.50 13.21 -4.83
CA GLY A 170 16.16 12.18 -4.02
C GLY A 170 16.24 12.46 -2.52
N ARG A 171 16.06 13.72 -2.07
CA ARG A 171 16.32 14.12 -0.67
C ARG A 171 15.24 13.71 0.32
N VAL A 172 13.98 13.73 -0.12
CA VAL A 172 12.83 13.41 0.72
C VAL A 172 12.01 12.32 0.04
N PRO A 173 11.44 11.38 0.81
CA PRO A 173 10.59 10.36 0.23
C PRO A 173 9.36 11.01 -0.41
N VAL A 174 8.73 10.29 -1.33
CA VAL A 174 7.47 10.70 -1.95
C VAL A 174 6.43 11.12 -0.90
N GLN A 175 5.78 12.24 -1.17
CA GLN A 175 4.72 12.83 -0.34
C GLN A 175 3.45 13.03 -1.15
N GLY A 176 2.31 13.23 -0.47
CA GLY A 176 1.04 13.50 -1.15
C GLY A 176 0.28 12.25 -1.62
N PHE A 177 0.37 11.14 -0.87
CA PHE A 177 -0.26 9.87 -1.25
C PHE A 177 -1.76 9.97 -1.52
N SER A 178 -2.49 10.83 -0.82
CA SER A 178 -3.92 11.02 -1.05
C SER A 178 -4.18 11.63 -2.42
N GLN A 179 -3.42 12.66 -2.81
CA GLN A 179 -3.52 13.27 -4.13
C GLN A 179 -3.09 12.29 -5.22
N GLY A 180 -1.96 11.61 -5.02
CA GLY A 180 -1.48 10.60 -5.96
C GLY A 180 -2.46 9.45 -6.16
N LYS A 181 -3.17 9.01 -5.10
CA LYS A 181 -4.19 7.96 -5.23
C LYS A 181 -5.46 8.46 -5.92
N SER A 182 -5.90 9.68 -5.65
CA SER A 182 -7.05 10.29 -6.36
C SER A 182 -6.77 10.37 -7.85
N ALA A 183 -5.59 10.89 -8.23
CA ALA A 183 -5.20 10.99 -9.63
C ALA A 183 -5.12 9.61 -10.32
N LEU A 184 -4.58 8.59 -9.64
CA LEU A 184 -4.60 7.23 -10.16
C LEU A 184 -6.02 6.70 -10.36
N ASP A 185 -6.92 6.95 -9.40
CA ASP A 185 -8.30 6.47 -9.46
C ASP A 185 -9.09 7.13 -10.60
N GLU A 186 -8.86 8.42 -10.83
CA GLU A 186 -9.43 9.17 -11.95
C GLU A 186 -8.97 8.58 -13.29
N LEU A 187 -7.66 8.41 -13.49
CA LEU A 187 -7.10 7.82 -14.71
C LEU A 187 -7.56 6.37 -14.91
N ALA A 188 -7.50 5.55 -13.86
CA ALA A 188 -7.95 4.16 -13.92
C ALA A 188 -9.46 4.04 -14.25
N GLN A 189 -10.28 4.97 -13.75
CA GLN A 189 -11.70 5.04 -14.08
C GLN A 189 -11.94 5.41 -15.56
N GLU A 190 -11.12 6.29 -16.13
CA GLU A 190 -11.17 6.62 -17.56
C GLU A 190 -10.77 5.42 -18.42
N TYR A 191 -9.66 4.76 -18.10
CA TYR A 191 -9.23 3.55 -18.79
C TYR A 191 -10.28 2.44 -18.69
N LEU A 192 -10.84 2.19 -17.51
CA LEU A 192 -11.89 1.17 -17.34
C LEU A 192 -13.09 1.38 -18.25
N ARG A 193 -13.54 2.64 -18.41
CA ARG A 193 -14.65 2.98 -19.31
C ARG A 193 -14.30 2.73 -20.77
N LYS A 194 -13.08 3.10 -21.18
CA LYS A 194 -12.57 2.84 -22.53
C LYS A 194 -12.51 1.34 -22.81
N GLU A 195 -11.93 0.57 -21.88
CA GLU A 195 -11.75 -0.87 -21.99
C GLU A 195 -13.07 -1.65 -22.08
N LEU A 196 -14.06 -1.22 -21.29
CA LEU A 196 -15.37 -1.86 -21.30
C LEU A 196 -16.30 -1.31 -22.39
N GLY A 197 -15.92 -0.24 -23.11
CA GLY A 197 -16.79 0.46 -24.04
C GLY A 197 -18.07 1.01 -23.40
N ARG A 198 -18.04 1.25 -22.08
CA ARG A 198 -19.22 1.61 -21.27
C ARG A 198 -18.97 2.87 -20.46
N PRO A 199 -19.56 4.02 -20.83
CA PRO A 199 -19.40 5.28 -20.10
C PRO A 199 -19.88 5.23 -18.64
N ASP A 200 -20.86 4.37 -18.36
CA ASP A 200 -21.46 4.17 -17.03
C ASP A 200 -20.67 3.20 -16.15
N ALA A 201 -19.65 2.52 -16.68
CA ALA A 201 -18.79 1.64 -15.90
C ALA A 201 -18.14 2.40 -14.74
N LYS A 202 -18.13 1.76 -13.56
CA LYS A 202 -17.55 2.31 -12.33
C LYS A 202 -16.46 1.39 -11.81
N LEU A 203 -15.29 1.97 -11.57
CA LEU A 203 -14.22 1.32 -10.87
C LEU A 203 -14.66 1.11 -9.43
N GLN A 204 -14.71 -0.15 -9.00
CA GLN A 204 -15.07 -0.44 -7.63
C GLN A 204 -13.98 0.10 -6.69
N HIS A 205 -14.41 0.64 -5.54
CA HIS A 205 -13.48 1.17 -4.56
C HIS A 205 -12.39 0.14 -4.23
N TYR A 206 -11.14 0.59 -4.24
CA TYR A 206 -9.99 -0.20 -3.86
C TYR A 206 -8.93 0.66 -3.16
N ARG A 207 -8.16 0.03 -2.30
CA ARG A 207 -7.04 0.59 -1.55
C ARG A 207 -5.74 0.14 -2.17
N VAL A 208 -4.66 0.87 -1.90
CA VAL A 208 -3.30 0.42 -2.26
C VAL A 208 -2.96 -0.95 -1.67
N HIS A 209 -3.55 -1.31 -0.53
CA HIS A 209 -3.39 -2.64 0.07
C HIS A 209 -4.00 -3.77 -0.77
N ASP A 210 -4.96 -3.48 -1.65
CA ASP A 210 -5.62 -4.49 -2.47
C ASP A 210 -4.69 -5.00 -3.58
N PHE A 211 -3.65 -4.25 -3.96
CA PHE A 211 -2.55 -4.78 -4.80
C PHE A 211 -1.86 -5.97 -4.15
N ARG A 212 -1.63 -5.89 -2.85
CA ARG A 212 -1.03 -6.98 -2.07
C ARG A 212 -1.95 -8.20 -1.99
N VAL A 213 -3.25 -7.99 -1.74
CA VAL A 213 -4.22 -9.09 -1.74
C VAL A 213 -4.31 -9.74 -3.11
N THR A 214 -4.24 -8.92 -4.17
CA THR A 214 -4.25 -9.41 -5.54
C THR A 214 -3.01 -10.26 -5.83
N CYS A 215 -1.82 -9.79 -5.44
CA CYS A 215 -0.58 -10.56 -5.54
C CYS A 215 -0.67 -11.89 -4.79
N GLU A 216 -1.14 -11.89 -3.54
CA GLU A 216 -1.33 -13.13 -2.75
C GLU A 216 -2.25 -14.13 -3.45
N THR A 217 -3.38 -13.63 -3.96
CA THR A 217 -4.42 -14.42 -4.62
C THR A 217 -3.89 -15.00 -5.94
N ARG A 218 -3.21 -14.19 -6.75
CA ARG A 218 -2.65 -14.63 -8.03
C ARG A 218 -1.50 -15.61 -7.85
N LEU A 219 -0.62 -15.40 -6.86
CA LEU A 219 0.40 -16.40 -6.49
C LEU A 219 -0.23 -17.74 -6.10
N ALA A 220 -1.36 -17.72 -5.40
CA ALA A 220 -2.07 -18.94 -5.04
C ALA A 220 -2.59 -19.68 -6.29
N HIS A 221 -3.20 -18.93 -7.22
CA HIS A 221 -3.67 -19.47 -8.51
C HIS A 221 -2.52 -20.00 -9.38
N LEU A 222 -1.33 -19.40 -9.29
CA LEU A 222 -0.11 -19.86 -9.96
C LEU A 222 0.53 -21.09 -9.28
N GLY A 223 -0.09 -21.64 -8.23
CA GLY A 223 0.35 -22.88 -7.58
C GLY A 223 1.40 -22.71 -6.48
N PHE A 224 1.72 -21.47 -6.06
CA PHE A 224 2.66 -21.26 -4.96
C PHE A 224 1.99 -21.55 -3.61
N ASN A 225 2.63 -22.39 -2.81
CA ASN A 225 2.14 -22.75 -1.48
C ASN A 225 2.08 -21.55 -0.52
N GLN A 226 1.38 -21.70 0.61
CA GLN A 226 1.19 -20.61 1.57
C GLN A 226 2.53 -20.09 2.13
N GLU A 227 3.52 -20.96 2.33
CA GLU A 227 4.80 -20.56 2.92
C GLU A 227 5.58 -19.61 2.00
N VAL A 228 5.61 -19.89 0.69
CA VAL A 228 6.24 -19.02 -0.30
C VAL A 228 5.50 -17.70 -0.41
N ARG A 229 4.16 -17.73 -0.41
CA ARG A 229 3.33 -16.52 -0.44
C ARG A 229 3.57 -15.64 0.79
N ASP A 230 3.59 -16.24 1.97
CA ASP A 230 3.91 -15.55 3.22
C ASP A 230 5.33 -14.98 3.22
N ALA A 231 6.31 -15.71 2.66
CA ALA A 231 7.67 -15.24 2.53
C ALA A 231 7.80 -14.05 1.56
N VAL A 232 7.16 -14.11 0.38
CA VAL A 232 7.10 -12.98 -0.58
C VAL A 232 6.53 -11.74 0.07
N LEU A 233 5.47 -11.92 0.87
CA LEU A 233 4.75 -10.83 1.50
C LEU A 233 5.39 -10.38 2.83
N GLY A 234 6.37 -11.11 3.37
CA GLY A 234 6.95 -10.81 4.68
C GLY A 234 5.95 -10.98 5.83
N HIS A 235 5.05 -11.97 5.72
CA HIS A 235 4.17 -12.36 6.82
C HIS A 235 4.95 -13.10 7.91
N ALA A 236 4.63 -12.81 9.16
CA ALA A 236 5.26 -13.48 10.28
C ALA A 236 4.56 -14.81 10.57
N LYS A 237 5.27 -15.95 10.43
CA LYS A 237 4.75 -17.24 10.93
C LYS A 237 4.51 -17.15 12.45
N PRO A 238 3.29 -17.47 12.94
CA PRO A 238 3.03 -17.62 14.37
C PRO A 238 3.78 -18.85 14.93
N GLY A 239 4.41 -18.73 16.10
CA GLY A 239 4.88 -19.89 16.88
C GLY A 239 6.26 -20.47 16.57
N LEU A 240 6.96 -20.07 15.50
CA LEU A 240 8.33 -20.56 15.24
C LEU A 240 9.40 -19.59 15.77
N GLN A 241 10.34 -20.14 16.56
CA GLN A 241 11.49 -19.46 17.12
C GLN A 241 12.32 -18.73 16.05
N LYS A 242 12.46 -17.42 16.27
CA LYS A 242 13.51 -16.42 16.00
C LYS A 242 14.85 -16.78 15.29
N THR A 243 14.96 -17.82 14.50
CA THR A 243 16.17 -18.11 13.71
C THR A 243 15.78 -18.37 12.26
N TYR A 244 15.33 -17.31 11.57
CA TYR A 244 15.19 -17.34 10.11
C TYR A 244 16.45 -16.78 9.49
N ASN A 245 17.03 -17.54 8.56
CA ASN A 245 18.19 -17.13 7.77
C ASN A 245 17.75 -16.01 6.81
N LYS A 246 18.65 -15.05 6.56
CA LYS A 246 18.43 -13.91 5.64
C LYS A 246 17.94 -14.36 4.24
N HIS A 247 18.30 -15.58 3.85
CA HIS A 247 18.06 -16.16 2.54
C HIS A 247 16.93 -17.21 2.50
N ASP A 248 16.20 -17.41 3.60
CA ASP A 248 15.11 -18.38 3.60
C ASP A 248 14.08 -18.03 2.52
N TYR A 249 13.75 -19.02 1.69
CA TYR A 249 12.85 -18.93 0.54
C TYR A 249 13.28 -17.94 -0.55
N LEU A 250 14.55 -17.52 -0.62
CA LEU A 250 14.97 -16.48 -1.57
C LEU A 250 14.73 -16.90 -3.03
N ASP A 251 15.10 -18.13 -3.40
CA ASP A 251 14.91 -18.62 -4.76
C ASP A 251 13.43 -18.86 -5.06
N GLU A 252 12.66 -19.34 -4.08
CA GLU A 252 11.21 -19.47 -4.17
C GLU A 252 10.54 -18.11 -4.39
N LYS A 253 10.94 -17.08 -3.64
CA LYS A 253 10.44 -15.71 -3.79
C LYS A 253 10.76 -15.16 -5.17
N ARG A 254 11.98 -15.40 -5.67
CA ARG A 254 12.41 -14.98 -7.01
C ARG A 254 11.53 -15.63 -8.08
N ARG A 255 11.33 -16.96 -8.02
CA ARG A 255 10.43 -17.68 -8.94
C ARG A 255 8.99 -17.17 -8.84
N ALA A 256 8.49 -16.95 -7.62
CA ALA A 256 7.14 -16.47 -7.38
C ALA A 256 6.90 -15.07 -7.96
N LEU A 257 7.76 -14.11 -7.64
CA LEU A 257 7.62 -12.73 -8.13
C LEU A 257 7.84 -12.64 -9.64
N GLN A 258 8.74 -13.44 -10.23
CA GLN A 258 8.89 -13.52 -11.68
C GLN A 258 7.62 -14.05 -12.34
N ALA A 259 7.05 -15.16 -11.84
CA ALA A 259 5.83 -15.74 -12.40
C ALA A 259 4.62 -14.80 -12.25
N TYR A 260 4.52 -14.11 -11.11
CA TYR A 260 3.48 -13.12 -10.89
C TYR A 260 3.61 -11.89 -11.80
N ALA A 261 4.83 -11.37 -11.96
CA ALA A 261 5.10 -10.27 -12.89
C ALA A 261 4.71 -10.64 -14.32
N ALA A 262 5.14 -11.82 -14.81
CA ALA A 262 4.77 -12.31 -16.13
C ALA A 262 3.24 -12.44 -16.30
N HIS A 263 2.53 -12.93 -15.27
CA HIS A 263 1.06 -12.99 -15.29
C HIS A 263 0.42 -11.60 -15.35
N LEU A 264 0.91 -10.63 -14.55
CA LEU A 264 0.40 -9.27 -14.57
C LEU A 264 0.66 -8.59 -15.92
N MET A 265 1.86 -8.75 -16.49
CA MET A 265 2.17 -8.19 -17.81
C MET A 265 1.32 -8.83 -18.92
N ALA A 266 1.04 -10.14 -18.84
CA ALA A 266 0.10 -10.78 -19.75
C ALA A 266 -1.32 -10.18 -19.65
N VAL A 267 -1.79 -9.89 -18.43
CA VAL A 267 -3.07 -9.17 -18.22
C VAL A 267 -3.03 -7.78 -18.84
N VAL A 268 -1.95 -7.03 -18.65
CA VAL A 268 -1.76 -5.66 -19.18
C VAL A 268 -1.73 -5.64 -20.72
N HIS A 269 -1.15 -6.64 -21.36
CA HIS A 269 -0.98 -6.70 -22.82
C HIS A 269 -2.07 -7.52 -23.55
N ALA A 270 -3.05 -8.08 -22.84
CA ALA A 270 -4.02 -9.03 -23.40
C ALA A 270 -4.85 -8.50 -24.60
N THR A 271 -5.10 -7.20 -24.69
CA THR A 271 -5.87 -6.58 -25.81
C THR A 271 -5.01 -6.07 -26.95
N ASP A 272 -3.70 -5.87 -26.76
CA ASP A 272 -2.79 -5.49 -27.86
C ASP A 272 -2.69 -6.63 -28.89
N ASN A 273 -2.89 -7.88 -28.45
CA ASN A 273 -2.89 -9.07 -29.31
C ASN A 273 -4.16 -9.26 -30.14
N VAL A 274 -5.28 -8.59 -29.83
CA VAL A 274 -6.53 -8.72 -30.61
C VAL A 274 -6.53 -7.79 -31.82
N LEU A 275 -5.82 -6.65 -31.76
CA LEU A 275 -5.76 -5.67 -32.84
C LEU A 275 -4.66 -5.93 -33.88
N GLN A 276 -3.72 -6.83 -33.63
CA GLN A 276 -2.72 -7.25 -34.62
C GLN A 276 -3.15 -8.46 -35.48
N GLY A 277 -4.27 -9.11 -35.14
CA GLY A 277 -4.75 -10.32 -35.80
C GLY A 277 -5.81 -10.13 -36.89
N SER A 278 -6.26 -8.90 -37.18
CA SER A 278 -7.40 -8.66 -38.10
C SER A 278 -7.06 -7.85 -39.35
N CYS A 279 -5.79 -7.75 -39.74
CA CYS A 279 -5.36 -7.08 -40.97
C CYS A 279 -4.48 -7.98 -41.85
N VAL A 280 -4.92 -9.21 -42.12
CA VAL A 280 -4.50 -9.98 -43.30
C VAL A 280 -5.70 -10.82 -43.75
N GLU A 281 -5.98 -10.81 -45.06
CA GLU A 281 -7.08 -11.47 -45.79
C GLU A 281 -8.44 -10.75 -45.71
N ARG A 282 -9.03 -10.17 -46.77
CA ARG A 282 -8.86 -10.26 -48.23
C ARG A 282 -9.09 -8.89 -48.87
#